data_AF-A0A7K5WWT3-F1
#
_entry.id   AF-A0A7K5WWT3-F1
#
_cell.length_a   1.000
_cell.length_b   1.000
_cell.length_c   1.000
_cell.angle_alpha   90.00
_cell.angle_beta   90.00
_cell.angle_gamma   90.00
#
_symmetry.space_group_name_H-M   'P 1'
#
loop_
_entity.id
_entity.type
_entity.pdbx_description
1 polymer ?
#
loop_
_entity_poly.entity_id
_entity_poly.type
_entity_poly.pdbx_seq_one_letter_code
_entity_poly.pdbx_strand_id
1 'polypeptide(L)'
;NAALAHYRPSNGSSRTLSAREMYLFDTGGQYLDGTTDITRTVHWGEPTPFQKEAYTRVLMGNIDLSHLVFPSNTAGRMVESFARRALWDVGLNYGHGTGHGIGNFLSVHEWPVGFQSNNVPLEAGMFTSIEPGYYQDGEFGIRIEDVALVVEAQTEKPFLTFEVVSLVPYDRNLIDLSLLSPEQIRYLNSYYERIRAHVGPELRRQQLEEAHAWLQENTEP
;
A
#
# COMPACT_ATOMS: atom_id res chain seq x y z
N ASN A 1 -19.34 -2.98 3.51
CA ASN A 1 -18.55 -2.09 4.39
C ASN A 1 -17.30 -1.61 3.70
N ALA A 2 -16.41 -2.51 3.26
CA ALA A 2 -15.14 -2.14 2.62
C ALA A 2 -15.27 -1.25 1.37
N ALA A 3 -16.39 -1.29 0.64
CA ALA A 3 -16.67 -0.40 -0.50
C ALA A 3 -16.80 1.10 -0.11
N LEU A 4 -16.92 1.42 1.17
CA LEU A 4 -16.97 2.80 1.65
C LEU A 4 -15.57 3.20 2.13
N ALA A 5 -14.87 4.05 1.36
CA ALA A 5 -13.47 4.43 1.63
C ALA A 5 -13.23 4.96 3.06
N HIS A 6 -14.21 5.69 3.63
CA HIS A 6 -14.17 6.19 5.01
C HIS A 6 -15.27 5.57 5.90
N TYR A 7 -15.45 4.25 5.82
CA TYR A 7 -16.34 3.55 6.73
C TYR A 7 -15.87 3.67 8.18
N ARG A 8 -16.78 4.04 9.08
CA ARG A 8 -16.55 3.97 10.53
C ARG A 8 -17.51 2.97 11.15
N PRO A 9 -17.02 1.89 11.79
CA PRO A 9 -17.89 0.95 12.47
C PRO A 9 -18.59 1.63 13.65
N SER A 10 -19.85 1.27 13.88
CA SER A 10 -20.61 1.64 15.06
C SER A 10 -21.19 0.37 15.68
N ASN A 11 -21.59 0.43 16.95
CA ASN A 11 -22.23 -0.72 17.62
C ASN A 11 -23.50 -1.21 16.88
N GLY A 12 -24.17 -0.34 16.12
CA GLY A 12 -25.34 -0.70 15.31
C GLY A 12 -25.02 -1.22 13.90
N SER A 13 -23.77 -1.10 13.45
CA SER A 13 -23.33 -1.51 12.10
C SER A 13 -22.22 -2.56 12.12
N SER A 14 -21.91 -3.12 13.29
CA SER A 14 -20.95 -4.20 13.45
C SER A 14 -21.45 -5.46 12.75
N ARG A 15 -20.69 -5.93 11.75
CA ARG A 15 -20.92 -7.19 11.07
C ARG A 15 -19.95 -8.24 11.59
N THR A 16 -20.39 -9.49 11.68
CA THR A 16 -19.51 -10.62 11.97
C THR A 16 -18.57 -10.85 10.78
N LEU A 17 -17.27 -10.99 11.05
CA LEU A 17 -16.29 -11.34 10.02
C LEU A 17 -16.57 -12.75 9.47
N SER A 18 -16.25 -12.94 8.20
CA SER A 18 -16.45 -14.18 7.47
C SER A 18 -15.23 -14.48 6.62
N ALA A 19 -14.87 -15.76 6.49
CA ALA A 19 -13.84 -16.19 5.54
C ALA A 19 -14.29 -16.07 4.07
N ARG A 20 -15.58 -15.80 3.80
CA ARG A 20 -16.14 -15.69 2.44
C ARG A 20 -16.20 -14.26 1.92
N GLU A 21 -15.74 -13.29 2.70
CA GLU A 21 -15.80 -11.87 2.36
C GLU A 21 -14.40 -11.27 2.45
N MET A 22 -14.15 -10.23 1.63
CA MET A 22 -12.93 -9.43 1.77
C MET A 22 -13.00 -8.60 3.05
N TYR A 23 -11.88 -8.56 3.78
CA TYR A 23 -11.70 -7.74 4.95
C TYR A 23 -10.63 -6.70 4.69
N LEU A 24 -11.02 -5.43 4.78
CA LEU A 24 -10.13 -4.29 4.68
C LEU A 24 -9.97 -3.69 6.07
N PHE A 25 -8.72 -3.48 6.48
CA PHE A 25 -8.38 -2.75 7.68
C PHE A 25 -7.35 -1.68 7.36
N ASP A 26 -7.63 -0.48 7.86
CA ASP A 26 -6.85 0.73 7.71
C ASP A 26 -6.61 1.28 9.10
N THR A 27 -5.35 1.28 9.50
CA THR A 27 -4.95 1.45 10.88
C THR A 27 -3.62 2.18 10.97
N GLY A 28 -3.48 2.99 12.01
CA GLY A 28 -2.26 3.72 12.30
C GLY A 28 -1.98 3.79 13.79
N GLY A 29 -0.78 4.25 14.13
CA GLY A 29 -0.29 4.38 15.50
C GLY A 29 0.60 5.61 15.65
N GLN A 30 0.68 6.11 16.88
CA GLN A 30 1.51 7.25 17.25
C GLN A 30 2.55 6.79 18.26
N TYR A 31 3.81 7.03 17.94
CA TYR A 31 4.96 6.62 18.74
C TYR A 31 5.88 7.82 18.91
N LEU A 32 6.73 7.79 19.95
CA LEU A 32 7.74 8.84 20.15
C LEU A 32 8.65 9.03 18.93
N ASP A 33 8.79 7.96 18.14
CA ASP A 33 9.70 7.87 17.00
C ASP A 33 8.99 8.07 15.65
N GLY A 34 7.66 8.28 15.63
CA GLY A 34 6.95 8.53 14.38
C GLY A 34 5.44 8.23 14.38
N THR A 35 4.85 8.47 13.22
CA THR A 35 3.44 8.17 12.91
C THR A 35 3.39 7.05 11.87
N THR A 36 2.50 6.09 12.05
CA THR A 36 2.29 5.02 11.06
C THR A 36 0.89 5.12 10.46
N ASP A 37 0.77 4.76 9.19
CA ASP A 37 -0.49 4.57 8.50
C ASP A 37 -0.37 3.36 7.58
N ILE A 38 -1.32 2.43 7.63
CA ILE A 38 -1.26 1.23 6.82
C ILE A 38 -2.65 0.64 6.59
N THR A 39 -2.92 0.34 5.32
CA THR A 39 -4.08 -0.42 4.88
C THR A 39 -3.65 -1.72 4.23
N ARG A 40 -4.31 -2.81 4.64
CA ARG A 40 -4.28 -4.10 3.95
C ARG A 40 -5.69 -4.61 3.72
N THR A 41 -5.83 -5.36 2.64
CA THR A 41 -7.06 -6.06 2.31
C THR A 41 -6.75 -7.55 2.21
N VAL A 42 -7.53 -8.38 2.90
CA VAL A 42 -7.32 -9.83 2.99
C VAL A 42 -8.58 -10.62 2.65
N HIS A 43 -8.43 -11.90 2.32
CA HIS A 43 -9.51 -12.85 2.11
C HIS A 43 -9.11 -14.25 2.61
N TRP A 44 -9.78 -14.76 3.64
CA TRP A 44 -9.42 -16.04 4.28
C TRP A 44 -10.01 -17.30 3.61
N GLY A 45 -10.89 -17.15 2.62
CA GLY A 45 -11.49 -18.24 1.86
C GLY A 45 -11.11 -18.17 0.38
N GLU A 46 -12.03 -18.51 -0.52
CA GLU A 46 -11.80 -18.47 -1.97
C GLU A 46 -12.29 -17.15 -2.59
N PRO A 47 -11.40 -16.24 -3.02
CA PRO A 47 -11.80 -14.99 -3.66
C PRO A 47 -12.30 -15.25 -5.09
N THR A 48 -13.24 -14.42 -5.56
CA THR A 48 -13.74 -14.49 -6.92
C THR A 48 -12.67 -14.05 -7.94
N PRO A 49 -12.77 -14.46 -9.23
CA PRO A 49 -11.85 -13.99 -10.27
C PRO A 49 -11.77 -12.45 -10.35
N PHE A 50 -12.91 -11.77 -10.20
CA PHE A 50 -12.95 -10.30 -10.23
C PHE A 50 -12.30 -9.67 -8.99
N GLN A 51 -12.46 -10.25 -7.79
CA GLN A 51 -11.76 -9.78 -6.59
C GLN A 51 -10.24 -9.89 -6.76
N LYS A 52 -9.74 -11.01 -7.31
CA LYS A 52 -8.31 -11.20 -7.59
C LYS A 52 -7.80 -10.22 -8.65
N GLU A 53 -8.54 -10.04 -9.74
CA GLU A 53 -8.17 -9.08 -10.79
C GLU A 53 -8.09 -7.65 -10.24
N ALA A 54 -9.14 -7.20 -9.56
CA ALA A 54 -9.20 -5.86 -8.98
C ALA A 54 -8.08 -5.65 -7.95
N TYR A 55 -7.85 -6.60 -7.06
CA TYR A 55 -6.78 -6.52 -6.06
C TYR A 55 -5.40 -6.45 -6.72
N THR A 56 -5.17 -7.30 -7.71
CA THR A 56 -3.89 -7.33 -8.43
C THR A 56 -3.63 -6.02 -9.16
N ARG A 57 -4.65 -5.41 -9.77
CA ARG A 57 -4.52 -4.09 -10.42
C ARG A 57 -4.24 -2.96 -9.43
N VAL A 58 -4.85 -3.00 -8.24
CA VAL A 58 -4.51 -2.07 -7.15
C VAL A 58 -3.04 -2.26 -6.72
N LEU A 59 -2.60 -3.51 -6.55
CA LEU A 59 -1.21 -3.84 -6.20
C LEU A 59 -0.23 -3.38 -7.28
N MET A 60 -0.54 -3.59 -8.56
CA MET A 60 0.25 -3.09 -9.68
C MET A 60 0.43 -1.58 -9.59
N GLY A 61 -0.64 -0.82 -9.32
CA GLY A 61 -0.54 0.62 -9.14
C GLY A 61 0.33 1.03 -7.94
N ASN A 62 0.22 0.34 -6.81
CA ASN A 62 1.06 0.60 -5.64
C ASN A 62 2.54 0.33 -5.97
N ILE A 63 2.86 -0.81 -6.60
CA ILE A 63 4.22 -1.17 -7.00
C ILE A 63 4.75 -0.16 -8.02
N ASP A 64 3.98 0.14 -9.07
CA ASP A 64 4.39 1.01 -10.18
C ASP A 64 4.74 2.41 -9.72
N LEU A 65 4.00 2.96 -8.75
CA LEU A 65 4.34 4.23 -8.14
C LEU A 65 5.53 4.11 -7.16
N SER A 66 5.56 3.07 -6.34
CA SER A 66 6.59 2.88 -5.31
C SER A 66 8.00 2.66 -5.87
N HIS A 67 8.15 2.10 -7.08
CA HIS A 67 9.46 1.94 -7.72
C HIS A 67 9.77 3.02 -8.77
N LEU A 68 8.89 4.01 -8.94
CA LEU A 68 9.06 5.04 -9.95
C LEU A 68 10.33 5.87 -9.69
N VAL A 69 11.11 6.10 -10.74
CA VAL A 69 12.23 7.05 -10.76
C VAL A 69 11.78 8.28 -11.54
N PHE A 70 11.79 9.45 -10.91
CA PHE A 70 11.23 10.68 -11.47
C PHE A 70 12.15 11.90 -11.26
N PRO A 71 12.09 12.94 -12.11
CA PRO A 71 12.95 14.11 -11.96
C PRO A 71 12.68 14.84 -10.63
N SER A 72 13.72 15.42 -10.04
CA SER A 72 13.54 16.36 -8.91
C SER A 72 12.62 17.52 -9.30
N ASN A 73 11.98 18.15 -8.31
CA ASN A 73 10.98 19.22 -8.52
C ASN A 73 9.70 18.75 -9.26
N THR A 74 9.36 17.47 -9.16
CA THR A 74 8.11 16.90 -9.68
C THR A 74 7.04 16.89 -8.58
N ALA A 75 5.88 17.47 -8.84
CA ALA A 75 4.71 17.35 -7.96
C ALA A 75 4.12 15.94 -8.00
N GLY A 76 3.67 15.42 -6.85
CA GLY A 76 3.06 14.08 -6.75
C GLY A 76 1.91 13.90 -7.76
N ARG A 77 1.11 14.95 -7.99
CA ARG A 77 0.03 14.96 -8.99
C ARG A 77 0.48 14.55 -10.40
N MET A 78 1.73 14.82 -10.78
CA MET A 78 2.27 14.46 -12.10
C MET A 78 2.55 12.96 -12.25
N VAL A 79 2.77 12.27 -11.14
CA VAL A 79 3.11 10.83 -11.11
C VAL A 79 1.96 9.96 -10.60
N GLU A 80 0.87 10.57 -10.12
CA GLU A 80 -0.31 9.88 -9.59
C GLU A 80 -0.91 8.85 -10.56
N SER A 81 -0.86 9.11 -11.88
CA SER A 81 -1.42 8.21 -12.89
C SER A 81 -0.75 6.85 -12.94
N PHE A 82 0.49 6.71 -12.45
CA PHE A 82 1.16 5.40 -12.36
C PHE A 82 0.42 4.46 -11.41
N ALA A 83 -0.13 4.99 -10.32
CA ALA A 83 -0.97 4.22 -9.39
C ALA A 83 -2.38 3.92 -9.91
N ARG A 84 -2.79 4.54 -11.02
CA ARG A 84 -4.14 4.39 -11.59
C ARG A 84 -4.16 3.58 -12.88
N ARG A 85 -3.04 3.56 -13.62
CA ARG A 85 -2.92 3.01 -14.97
C ARG A 85 -3.51 1.60 -15.07
N ALA A 86 -3.12 0.68 -14.19
CA ALA A 86 -3.57 -0.71 -14.24
C ALA A 86 -5.10 -0.86 -14.06
N LEU A 87 -5.75 0.02 -13.30
CA LEU A 87 -7.22 0.06 -13.19
C LEU A 87 -7.85 0.69 -14.43
N TRP A 88 -7.27 1.79 -14.94
CA TRP A 88 -7.77 2.49 -16.12
C TRP A 88 -7.74 1.62 -17.38
N ASP A 89 -6.76 0.74 -17.52
CA ASP A 89 -6.64 -0.20 -18.65
C ASP A 89 -7.89 -1.11 -18.80
N VAL A 90 -8.71 -1.25 -17.75
CA VAL A 90 -9.99 -1.99 -17.76
C VAL A 90 -11.19 -1.13 -17.37
N GLY A 91 -11.05 0.19 -17.39
CA GLY A 91 -12.15 1.12 -17.11
C GLY A 91 -12.56 1.21 -15.62
N LEU A 92 -11.70 0.75 -14.70
CA LEU A 92 -11.89 0.90 -13.26
C LEU A 92 -11.19 2.15 -12.73
N ASN A 93 -11.61 2.68 -11.58
CA ASN A 93 -10.98 3.83 -10.93
C ASN A 93 -11.31 3.89 -9.43
N TYR A 94 -10.61 4.73 -8.66
CA TYR A 94 -10.94 5.07 -7.26
C TYR A 94 -11.15 6.57 -7.07
N GLY A 95 -12.06 6.91 -6.15
CA GLY A 95 -12.60 8.26 -5.94
C GLY A 95 -11.84 9.15 -4.94
N HIS A 96 -10.63 8.78 -4.52
CA HIS A 96 -9.78 9.57 -3.61
C HIS A 96 -8.39 9.79 -4.22
N GLY A 97 -7.55 10.63 -3.58
CA GLY A 97 -6.15 10.81 -3.97
C GLY A 97 -5.29 9.59 -3.68
N THR A 98 -4.14 9.47 -4.33
CA THR A 98 -3.23 8.31 -4.17
C THR A 98 -2.42 8.32 -2.88
N GLY A 99 -2.38 9.43 -2.17
CA GLY A 99 -1.71 9.52 -0.87
C GLY A 99 -1.64 10.94 -0.33
N HIS A 100 -1.04 11.05 0.85
CA HIS A 100 -0.84 12.29 1.60
C HIS A 100 0.47 12.24 2.40
N GLY A 101 0.97 13.41 2.82
CA GLY A 101 2.11 13.49 3.73
C GLY A 101 1.85 12.83 5.07
N ILE A 102 2.92 12.30 5.69
CA ILE A 102 2.90 11.71 7.04
C ILE A 102 3.82 12.54 7.95
N GLY A 103 3.26 13.11 9.02
CA GLY A 103 4.04 13.87 10.01
C GLY A 103 4.79 12.96 10.98
N ASN A 104 5.95 13.41 11.47
CA ASN A 104 6.74 12.65 12.46
C ASN A 104 6.22 12.88 13.89
N PHE A 105 5.53 11.88 14.46
CA PHE A 105 4.81 11.99 15.75
C PHE A 105 3.86 13.21 15.76
N LEU A 106 3.15 13.39 14.64
CA LEU A 106 2.28 14.53 14.37
C LEU A 106 1.07 14.04 13.55
N SER A 107 0.50 14.91 12.71
CA SER A 107 -0.69 14.59 11.92
C SER A 107 -0.39 13.43 10.96
N VAL A 108 -1.25 12.41 10.97
CA VAL A 108 -1.21 11.33 9.98
C VAL A 108 -1.50 11.85 8.56
N HIS A 109 -2.33 12.89 8.43
CA HIS A 109 -2.49 13.64 7.19
C HIS A 109 -1.77 15.00 7.31
N GLU A 110 -0.55 15.10 6.80
CA GLU A 110 0.27 16.31 6.88
C GLU A 110 0.41 17.00 5.52
N TRP A 111 -0.18 18.19 5.42
CA TRP A 111 -0.03 19.08 4.26
C TRP A 111 1.31 19.85 4.38
N PRO A 112 2.05 20.16 3.29
CA PRO A 112 1.66 20.17 1.87
C PRO A 112 2.10 18.99 1.01
N VAL A 113 2.59 17.90 1.59
CA VAL A 113 3.04 16.72 0.81
C VAL A 113 1.82 15.90 0.35
N GLY A 114 1.87 15.36 -0.88
CA GLY A 114 0.80 14.53 -1.42
C GLY A 114 0.71 14.54 -2.94
N PHE A 115 -0.43 14.06 -3.46
CA PHE A 115 -0.68 13.83 -4.88
C PHE A 115 -1.79 14.72 -5.46
N GLN A 116 -2.39 15.59 -4.65
CA GLN A 116 -3.42 16.55 -5.05
C GLN A 116 -2.82 17.78 -5.77
N SER A 117 -3.66 18.52 -6.52
CA SER A 117 -3.21 19.62 -7.38
C SER A 117 -2.56 20.81 -6.66
N ASN A 118 -2.74 20.95 -5.35
CA ASN A 118 -2.21 22.03 -4.53
C ASN A 118 -1.04 21.60 -3.62
N ASN A 119 -0.50 20.39 -3.79
CA ASN A 119 0.68 19.95 -3.08
C ASN A 119 1.96 20.56 -3.66
N VAL A 120 2.98 20.64 -2.82
CA VAL A 120 4.33 21.04 -3.24
C VAL A 120 5.00 19.90 -4.04
N PRO A 121 6.04 20.21 -4.84
CA PRO A 121 6.94 19.20 -5.39
C PRO A 121 7.46 18.24 -4.31
N LEU A 122 7.64 16.97 -4.67
CA LEU A 122 8.26 15.98 -3.79
C LEU A 122 9.77 16.27 -3.69
N GLU A 123 10.29 16.22 -2.46
CA GLU A 123 11.69 16.42 -2.14
C GLU A 123 12.20 15.27 -1.26
N ALA A 124 13.50 14.96 -1.36
CA ALA A 124 14.12 13.93 -0.54
C ALA A 124 13.94 14.22 0.95
N GLY A 125 13.61 13.20 1.74
CA GLY A 125 13.31 13.32 3.17
C GLY A 125 11.83 13.46 3.51
N MET A 126 10.95 13.70 2.52
CA MET A 126 9.50 13.73 2.75
C MET A 126 8.93 12.32 2.90
N PHE A 127 8.00 12.14 3.84
CA PHE A 127 7.20 10.92 3.97
C PHE A 127 5.82 11.11 3.34
N THR A 128 5.35 10.11 2.61
CA THR A 128 4.00 10.08 2.01
C THR A 128 3.41 8.68 2.08
N SER A 129 2.08 8.56 2.20
CA SER A 129 1.39 7.31 1.86
C SER A 129 1.36 7.09 0.34
N ILE A 130 1.32 5.82 -0.07
CA ILE A 130 0.99 5.36 -1.42
C ILE A 130 -0.14 4.33 -1.25
N GLU A 131 -1.37 4.75 -1.53
CA GLU A 131 -2.60 4.06 -1.10
C GLU A 131 -3.66 3.91 -2.20
N PRO A 132 -3.34 3.38 -3.40
CA PRO A 132 -4.37 3.11 -4.40
C PRO A 132 -5.44 2.15 -3.86
N GLY A 133 -6.64 2.25 -4.41
CA GLY A 133 -7.76 1.40 -4.03
C GLY A 133 -8.71 1.10 -5.18
N TYR A 134 -9.74 0.32 -4.88
CA TYR A 134 -10.89 0.09 -5.76
C TYR A 134 -12.08 -0.32 -4.90
N TYR A 135 -13.26 0.19 -5.22
CA TYR A 135 -14.46 0.01 -4.41
C TYR A 135 -15.63 -0.36 -5.32
N GLN A 136 -16.14 -1.58 -5.15
CA GLN A 136 -17.32 -2.08 -5.84
C GLN A 136 -18.53 -1.91 -4.91
N ASP A 137 -19.41 -0.98 -5.26
CA ASP A 137 -20.56 -0.62 -4.45
C ASP A 137 -21.41 -1.83 -4.06
N GLY A 138 -21.70 -1.95 -2.76
CA GLY A 138 -22.50 -3.04 -2.22
C GLY A 138 -21.78 -4.40 -2.10
N GLU A 139 -20.58 -4.56 -2.66
CA GLU A 139 -19.86 -5.84 -2.68
C GLU A 139 -18.60 -5.82 -1.82
N PHE A 140 -17.50 -5.27 -2.33
CA PHE A 140 -16.18 -5.30 -1.68
C PHE A 140 -15.40 -4.00 -1.92
N GLY A 141 -14.35 -3.81 -1.15
CA GLY A 141 -13.41 -2.73 -1.36
C GLY A 141 -12.00 -3.20 -1.07
N ILE A 142 -11.06 -2.58 -1.77
CA ILE A 142 -9.63 -2.86 -1.72
C ILE A 142 -8.93 -1.53 -1.52
N ARG A 143 -7.96 -1.51 -0.61
CA ARG A 143 -6.90 -0.52 -0.57
C ARG A 143 -5.63 -1.20 -0.12
N ILE A 144 -4.52 -0.81 -0.75
CA ILE A 144 -3.18 -1.26 -0.42
C ILE A 144 -2.39 0.00 -0.17
N GLU A 145 -1.99 0.20 1.08
CA GLU A 145 -1.34 1.42 1.51
C GLU A 145 -0.02 1.12 2.20
N ASP A 146 0.99 1.87 1.80
CA ASP A 146 2.31 1.86 2.41
C ASP A 146 2.80 3.28 2.62
N VAL A 147 3.49 3.52 3.73
CA VAL A 147 4.28 4.73 3.92
C VAL A 147 5.58 4.57 3.17
N ALA A 148 5.97 5.61 2.42
CA ALA A 148 7.21 5.68 1.69
C ALA A 148 7.95 6.99 1.97
N LEU A 149 9.28 6.87 2.06
CA LEU A 149 10.21 7.98 2.14
C LEU A 149 10.66 8.35 0.73
N VAL A 150 10.61 9.64 0.37
CA VAL A 150 11.21 10.14 -0.87
C VAL A 150 12.73 10.17 -0.69
N VAL A 151 13.47 9.54 -1.60
CA VAL A 151 14.94 9.43 -1.57
C VAL A 151 15.55 9.77 -2.92
N GLU A 152 16.85 10.07 -2.95
CA GLU A 152 17.58 10.26 -4.21
C GLU A 152 17.69 8.94 -4.98
N ALA A 153 17.41 8.98 -6.28
CA ALA A 153 17.62 7.83 -7.16
C ALA A 153 19.08 7.76 -7.64
N GLN A 154 19.58 6.56 -7.89
CA GLN A 154 20.92 6.34 -8.41
C GLN A 154 20.97 6.60 -9.92
N THR A 155 21.02 7.88 -10.31
CA THR A 155 21.10 8.32 -11.71
C THR A 155 22.14 9.43 -11.90
N GLU A 156 22.60 9.65 -13.14
CA GLU A 156 23.58 10.72 -13.44
C GLU A 156 23.03 12.15 -13.20
N LYS A 157 21.71 12.31 -13.26
CA LYS A 157 20.99 13.58 -13.05
C LYS A 157 20.20 13.52 -11.73
N PRO A 158 19.77 14.67 -11.17
CA PRO A 158 19.00 14.68 -9.93
C PRO A 158 17.59 14.12 -10.14
N PHE A 159 17.42 12.83 -9.87
CA PHE A 159 16.13 12.14 -9.82
C PHE A 159 15.86 11.66 -8.40
N LEU A 160 14.58 11.44 -8.12
CA LEU A 160 14.08 10.91 -6.87
C LEU A 160 13.39 9.56 -7.14
N THR A 161 13.24 8.79 -6.07
CA THR A 161 12.42 7.57 -6.03
C THR A 161 11.83 7.42 -4.62
N PHE A 162 11.12 6.33 -4.38
CA PHE A 162 10.53 6.05 -3.07
C PHE A 162 11.21 4.85 -2.42
N GLU A 163 11.44 4.95 -1.11
CA GLU A 163 11.77 3.85 -0.23
C GLU A 163 10.56 3.53 0.64
N VAL A 164 9.85 2.44 0.33
CA VAL A 164 8.74 1.96 1.16
C VAL A 164 9.25 1.54 2.52
N VAL A 165 8.71 2.12 3.60
CA VAL A 165 9.08 1.84 5.00
C VAL A 165 8.04 1.02 5.76
N SER A 166 6.82 0.90 5.23
CA SER A 166 5.85 -0.11 5.70
C SER A 166 6.35 -1.50 5.33
N LEU A 167 6.44 -2.41 6.31
CA LEU A 167 6.98 -3.77 6.13
C LEU A 167 5.95 -4.82 6.57
N VAL A 168 4.84 -4.89 5.85
CA VAL A 168 3.77 -5.86 6.09
C VAL A 168 3.45 -6.61 4.78
N PRO A 169 3.36 -7.96 4.79
CA PRO A 169 3.06 -8.72 3.57
C PRO A 169 1.72 -8.33 2.95
N TYR A 170 1.58 -8.57 1.65
CA TYR A 170 0.29 -8.49 0.95
C TYR A 170 -0.41 -9.86 1.02
N ASP A 171 -1.73 -9.89 0.86
CA ASP A 171 -2.44 -11.17 0.82
C ASP A 171 -2.18 -11.90 -0.50
N ARG A 172 -1.38 -12.97 -0.45
CA ARG A 172 -1.00 -13.79 -1.60
C ARG A 172 -2.20 -14.48 -2.25
N ASN A 173 -3.27 -14.75 -1.49
CA ASN A 173 -4.49 -15.40 -2.00
C ASN A 173 -5.22 -14.51 -3.03
N LEU A 174 -5.10 -13.19 -2.87
CA LEU A 174 -5.74 -12.20 -3.74
C LEU A 174 -4.90 -11.84 -4.98
N ILE A 175 -3.65 -12.29 -5.07
CA ILE A 175 -2.76 -11.95 -6.19
C ILE A 175 -2.96 -12.95 -7.35
N ASP A 176 -3.23 -12.42 -8.54
CA ASP A 176 -3.16 -13.15 -9.79
C ASP A 176 -1.82 -12.88 -10.48
N LEU A 177 -0.89 -13.82 -10.32
CA LEU A 177 0.47 -13.70 -10.88
C LEU A 177 0.49 -13.60 -12.41
N SER A 178 -0.58 -14.03 -13.11
CA SER A 178 -0.64 -13.93 -14.57
C SER A 178 -0.80 -12.49 -15.09
N LEU A 179 -1.23 -11.57 -14.22
CA LEU A 179 -1.36 -10.15 -14.54
C LEU A 179 -0.09 -9.35 -14.24
N LEU A 180 0.80 -9.87 -13.40
CA LEU A 180 2.01 -9.16 -12.99
C LEU A 180 3.11 -9.27 -14.04
N SER A 181 3.80 -8.16 -14.27
CA SER A 181 5.01 -8.17 -15.08
C SER A 181 6.16 -8.89 -14.35
N PRO A 182 7.17 -9.40 -15.07
CA PRO A 182 8.37 -9.96 -14.44
C PRO A 182 9.09 -8.97 -13.51
N GLU A 183 8.98 -7.67 -13.77
CA GLU A 183 9.55 -6.62 -12.92
C GLU A 183 8.76 -6.44 -11.62
N GLN A 184 7.43 -6.43 -11.70
CA GLN A 184 6.56 -6.37 -10.51
C GLN A 184 6.74 -7.60 -9.62
N ILE A 185 6.92 -8.79 -10.21
CA ILE A 185 7.24 -10.01 -9.44
C ILE A 185 8.60 -9.87 -8.73
N ARG A 186 9.63 -9.37 -9.42
CA ARG A 186 10.94 -9.12 -8.79
C ARG A 186 10.85 -8.10 -7.65
N TYR A 187 10.08 -7.03 -7.83
CA TYR A 187 9.83 -6.05 -6.79
C TYR A 187 9.15 -6.68 -5.57
N LEU A 188 8.07 -7.45 -5.79
CA LEU A 188 7.34 -8.16 -4.75
C LEU A 188 8.25 -9.08 -3.93
N ASN A 189 9.09 -9.87 -4.62
CA ASN A 189 10.00 -10.81 -3.97
C ASN A 189 11.09 -10.08 -3.16
N SER A 190 11.61 -8.97 -3.69
CA SER A 190 12.58 -8.11 -2.97
C SER A 190 11.94 -7.44 -1.75
N TYR A 191 10.70 -7.00 -1.86
CA TYR A 191 9.92 -6.44 -0.75
C TYR A 191 9.73 -7.48 0.37
N TYR A 192 9.34 -8.70 0.01
CA TYR A 192 9.19 -9.79 0.96
C TYR A 192 10.52 -10.23 1.62
N GLU A 193 11.62 -10.21 0.87
CA GLU A 193 12.95 -10.42 1.43
C GLU A 193 13.31 -9.34 2.47
N ARG A 194 13.04 -8.05 2.17
CA ARG A 194 13.24 -6.95 3.13
C ARG A 194 12.40 -7.13 4.39
N ILE A 195 11.14 -7.55 4.26
CA ILE A 195 10.30 -7.86 5.43
C ILE A 195 10.96 -8.92 6.31
N ARG A 196 11.41 -10.04 5.73
CA ARG A 196 12.09 -11.09 6.50
C ARG A 196 13.37 -10.58 7.17
N ALA A 197 14.15 -9.76 6.46
CA ALA A 197 15.42 -9.25 6.95
C ALA A 197 15.26 -8.26 8.12
N HIS A 198 14.21 -7.43 8.12
CA HIS A 198 14.01 -6.40 9.13
C HIS A 198 13.02 -6.80 10.23
N VAL A 199 11.87 -7.38 9.88
CA VAL A 199 10.80 -7.72 10.84
C VAL A 199 11.07 -9.08 11.50
N GLY A 200 11.62 -10.04 10.76
CA GLY A 200 11.90 -11.40 11.26
C GLY A 200 12.76 -11.44 12.53
N PRO A 201 13.92 -10.76 12.57
CA PRO A 201 14.75 -10.70 13.77
C PRO A 201 14.03 -10.06 14.97
N GLU A 202 13.20 -9.05 14.73
CA GLU A 202 12.46 -8.36 15.78
C GLU A 202 11.38 -9.24 16.41
N LEU A 203 10.64 -10.01 15.60
CA LEU A 203 9.66 -10.99 16.11
C LEU A 203 10.33 -12.06 16.99
N ARG A 204 11.49 -12.57 16.58
CA ARG A 204 12.27 -13.52 17.39
C ARG A 204 12.77 -12.88 18.69
N ARG A 205 13.27 -11.65 18.63
CA ARG A 205 13.73 -10.90 19.82
C ARG A 205 12.61 -10.73 20.84
N GLN A 206 11.37 -10.54 20.37
CA GLN A 206 10.17 -10.44 21.19
C GLN A 206 9.54 -11.80 21.57
N GLN A 207 10.13 -12.92 21.14
CA GLN A 207 9.62 -14.30 21.39
C GLN A 207 8.23 -14.55 20.77
N LEU A 208 7.94 -13.92 19.64
CA LEU A 208 6.68 -14.06 18.89
C LEU A 208 6.80 -15.14 17.80
N GLU A 209 6.96 -16.40 18.23
CA GLU A 209 7.27 -17.52 17.34
C GLU A 209 6.18 -17.81 16.29
N GLU A 210 4.89 -17.72 16.66
CA GLU A 210 3.77 -17.93 15.74
C GLU A 210 3.74 -16.88 14.63
N ALA A 211 3.88 -15.60 15.01
CA ALA A 211 3.97 -14.51 14.05
C ALA A 211 5.21 -14.61 13.17
N HIS A 212 6.36 -15.04 13.72
CA HIS A 212 7.57 -15.26 12.94
C HIS A 212 7.36 -16.39 11.91
N ALA A 213 6.76 -17.52 12.31
CA ALA A 213 6.46 -18.62 11.40
C ALA A 213 5.50 -18.18 10.28
N TRP A 214 4.43 -17.47 10.65
CA TRP A 214 3.48 -16.88 9.70
C TRP A 214 4.17 -15.94 8.71
N LEU A 215 5.09 -15.09 9.20
CA LEU A 215 5.85 -14.16 8.36
C LEU A 215 6.69 -14.91 7.32
N GLN A 216 7.36 -16.00 7.70
CA GLN A 216 8.19 -16.76 6.77
C GLN A 216 7.34 -17.34 5.63
N GLU A 217 6.22 -17.98 5.96
CA GLU A 217 5.31 -18.58 4.98
C GLU A 217 4.68 -17.53 4.04
N ASN A 218 4.29 -16.37 4.59
CA ASN A 218 3.59 -15.32 3.84
C ASN A 218 4.54 -14.35 3.12
N THR A 219 5.84 -14.61 3.16
CA THR A 219 6.84 -13.83 2.40
C THR A 219 7.62 -14.68 1.40
N GLU A 220 7.35 -15.99 1.28
CA GLU A 220 8.02 -16.79 0.25
C GLU A 220 7.85 -16.19 -1.17
N PRO A 221 8.90 -16.29 -2.01
CA PRO A 221 8.90 -15.72 -3.36
C PRO A 221 7.90 -16.38 -4.32
#